data_AF-A0A1I2HEY1-F1
#
_entry.id   AF-A0A1I2HEY1-F1
#
_cell.length_a   1.000
_cell.length_b   1.000
_cell.length_c   1.000
_cell.angle_alpha   90.00
_cell.angle_beta   90.00
_cell.angle_gamma   90.00
#
_symmetry.space_group_name_H-M   'P 1'
#
loop_
_entity.id
_entity.type
_entity.pdbx_description
1 polymer ?
#
loop_
_entity_poly.entity_id
_entity_poly.type
_entity_poly.pdbx_seq_one_letter_code
_entity_poly.pdbx_strand_id
1 'polypeptide(L)'
;MSILHRLRSDLQRSVAEHQAMLLAQVLRQRFSELTLGDLREILTSPLGRGLDNLKLAELSQNAGPSDAGKPGGKAGKRGGGRASRADASVPARSGRSPSATSSDYVSSIVEMLQAAGTGLTSGELRAKLGGSPSTMYRAVTELIKAGKVRSEGKPARYSWIPGAQYEVADDDDDDAASLPPPSKRGRPPVVSARTLEGRANYDAAVMNLLQQTNGWIGASQLRAHVGGSDNQVRIALHRLVASGQVTRRGERNSTEYRVTSRT
;
A
#
# COMPACT_ATOMS: atom_id res chain seq x y z
N MET A 1 -2.69 1.92 -46.62
CA MET A 1 -3.31 2.85 -45.65
C MET A 1 -3.74 4.11 -46.41
N SER A 2 -5.04 4.28 -46.67
CA SER A 2 -5.54 5.32 -47.58
C SER A 2 -5.39 6.74 -47.00
N ILE A 3 -5.10 7.72 -47.86
CA ILE A 3 -5.00 9.15 -47.51
C ILE A 3 -6.29 9.64 -46.85
N LEU A 4 -7.45 9.15 -47.31
CA LEU A 4 -8.76 9.48 -46.72
C LEU A 4 -8.88 9.07 -45.25
N HIS A 5 -8.30 7.94 -44.85
CA HIS A 5 -8.32 7.52 -43.45
C HIS A 5 -7.47 8.44 -42.58
N ARG A 6 -6.30 8.89 -43.07
CA ARG A 6 -5.45 9.88 -42.37
C ARG A 6 -6.15 11.23 -42.23
N LEU A 7 -6.75 11.72 -43.32
CA LEU A 7 -7.47 12.99 -43.28
C LEU A 7 -8.67 12.94 -42.33
N ARG A 8 -9.39 11.80 -42.29
CA ARG A 8 -10.47 11.59 -41.32
C ARG A 8 -9.97 11.57 -39.87
N SER A 9 -8.87 10.88 -39.58
CA SER A 9 -8.30 10.85 -38.23
C SER A 9 -7.78 12.21 -37.79
N ASP A 10 -7.16 12.96 -38.69
CA ASP A 10 -6.62 14.29 -38.40
C ASP A 10 -7.76 15.29 -38.14
N LEU A 11 -8.83 15.22 -38.93
CA LEU A 11 -10.02 16.04 -38.70
C LEU A 11 -10.68 15.69 -37.35
N GLN A 12 -10.88 14.41 -37.06
CA GLN A 12 -11.42 13.97 -35.77
C GLN A 12 -10.58 14.45 -34.59
N ARG A 13 -9.25 14.39 -34.72
CA ARG A 13 -8.32 14.90 -33.72
C ARG A 13 -8.44 16.41 -33.54
N SER A 14 -8.47 17.18 -34.63
CA SER A 14 -8.62 18.65 -34.56
C SER A 14 -9.94 19.08 -33.90
N VAL A 15 -11.04 18.35 -34.17
CA VAL A 15 -12.35 18.62 -33.54
C VAL A 15 -12.30 18.33 -32.05
N ALA A 16 -11.70 17.20 -31.63
CA ALA A 16 -11.55 16.87 -30.23
C ALA A 16 -10.68 17.91 -29.48
N GLU A 17 -9.59 18.35 -30.10
CA GLU A 17 -8.70 19.39 -29.54
C GLU A 17 -9.43 20.73 -29.39
N HIS A 18 -10.22 21.16 -30.38
CA HIS A 18 -11.04 22.37 -30.29
C HIS A 18 -12.14 22.27 -29.23
N GLN A 19 -12.82 21.13 -29.12
CA GLN A 19 -13.83 20.89 -28.08
C GLN A 19 -13.21 20.97 -26.68
N ALA A 20 -12.04 20.36 -26.49
CA ALA A 20 -11.30 20.43 -25.23
C ALA A 20 -10.93 21.88 -24.86
N MET A 21 -10.48 22.67 -25.84
CA MET A 21 -10.13 24.09 -25.64
C MET A 21 -11.34 24.94 -25.22
N LEU A 22 -12.49 24.77 -25.90
CA LEU A 22 -13.72 25.49 -25.55
C LEU A 22 -14.24 25.09 -24.17
N LEU A 23 -14.22 23.80 -23.84
CA LEU A 23 -14.60 23.33 -22.50
C LEU A 23 -13.68 23.89 -21.43
N ALA A 24 -12.36 23.87 -21.65
CA ALA A 24 -11.41 24.46 -20.72
C ALA A 24 -11.67 25.96 -20.50
N GLN A 25 -12.05 26.70 -21.55
CA GLN A 25 -12.40 28.11 -21.45
C GLN A 25 -13.67 28.34 -20.63
N VAL A 26 -14.73 27.57 -20.88
CA VAL A 26 -15.99 27.65 -20.11
C VAL A 26 -15.78 27.25 -18.66
N LEU A 27 -15.02 26.17 -18.41
CA LEU A 27 -14.66 25.73 -17.06
C LEU A 27 -13.87 26.80 -16.32
N ARG A 28 -12.93 27.47 -16.98
CA ARG A 28 -12.18 28.59 -16.38
C ARG A 28 -13.08 29.77 -16.02
N GLN A 29 -14.06 30.09 -16.86
CA GLN A 29 -15.00 31.20 -16.59
C GLN A 29 -15.93 30.90 -15.42
N ARG A 30 -16.31 29.63 -15.22
CA ARG A 30 -17.27 29.21 -14.19
C ARG A 30 -16.62 28.49 -13.01
N PHE A 31 -15.30 28.49 -12.91
CA PHE A 31 -14.58 27.71 -11.90
C PHE A 31 -14.95 28.11 -10.46
N SER A 32 -15.32 29.38 -10.24
CA SER A 32 -15.76 29.88 -8.93
C SER A 32 -17.17 29.45 -8.53
N GLU A 33 -18.00 29.05 -9.49
CA GLU A 33 -19.39 28.63 -9.27
C GLU A 33 -19.52 27.10 -9.22
N LEU A 34 -18.57 26.39 -9.82
CA LEU A 34 -18.58 24.92 -9.90
C LEU A 34 -18.22 24.28 -8.56
N THR A 35 -19.06 23.35 -8.13
CA THR A 35 -18.75 22.49 -6.99
C THR A 35 -17.86 21.32 -7.43
N LEU A 36 -17.21 20.65 -6.48
CA LEU A 36 -16.46 19.41 -6.76
C LEU A 36 -17.35 18.29 -7.31
N GLY A 37 -18.65 18.31 -6.97
CA GLY A 37 -19.64 17.36 -7.51
C GLY A 37 -19.85 17.57 -9.00
N ASP A 38 -20.07 18.81 -9.42
CA ASP A 38 -20.25 19.17 -10.83
C ASP A 38 -19.01 18.84 -11.66
N LEU A 39 -17.82 19.06 -11.08
CA LEU A 39 -16.55 18.73 -11.72
C LEU A 39 -16.40 17.21 -11.92
N ARG A 40 -16.82 16.41 -10.95
CA ARG A 40 -16.86 14.94 -11.08
C ARG A 40 -17.87 14.50 -12.14
N GLU A 41 -19.05 15.11 -12.19
CA GLU A 41 -20.07 14.80 -13.20
C GLU A 41 -19.58 15.10 -14.62
N ILE A 42 -18.95 16.27 -14.82
CA ILE A 42 -18.34 16.66 -16.10
C ILE A 42 -17.23 15.69 -16.50
N LEU A 43 -16.37 15.28 -15.57
CA LEU A 43 -15.31 14.29 -15.83
C LEU A 43 -15.84 12.89 -16.13
N THR A 44 -17.00 12.52 -15.59
CA THR A 44 -17.63 11.21 -15.84
C THR A 44 -18.41 11.22 -17.17
N SER A 45 -18.81 12.39 -17.65
CA SER A 45 -19.50 12.55 -18.92
C SER A 45 -18.59 12.22 -20.13
N PRO A 46 -19.16 11.96 -21.32
CA PRO A 46 -18.38 11.78 -22.55
C PRO A 46 -17.45 12.96 -22.86
N LEU A 47 -17.81 14.17 -22.43
CA LEU A 47 -17.01 15.38 -22.59
C LEU A 47 -15.74 15.36 -21.73
N GLY A 48 -15.78 14.67 -20.58
CA GLY A 48 -14.64 14.51 -19.68
C GLY A 48 -13.49 13.70 -20.28
N ARG A 49 -13.79 12.71 -21.13
CA ARG A 49 -12.77 11.87 -21.79
C ARG A 49 -11.81 12.67 -22.69
N GLY A 50 -12.26 13.80 -23.23
CA GLY A 50 -11.41 14.69 -24.02
C GLY A 50 -10.41 15.50 -23.17
N LEU A 51 -10.58 15.54 -21.85
CA LEU A 51 -9.80 16.35 -20.92
C LEU A 51 -8.71 15.55 -20.18
N ASP A 52 -8.56 14.24 -20.45
CA ASP A 52 -7.62 13.36 -19.74
C ASP A 52 -6.14 13.83 -19.81
N ASN A 53 -5.78 14.57 -20.85
CA ASN A 53 -4.42 15.11 -21.03
C ASN A 53 -4.21 16.49 -20.38
N LEU A 54 -5.27 17.14 -19.92
CA LEU A 54 -5.25 18.52 -19.43
C LEU A 54 -4.95 18.52 -17.93
N LYS A 55 -3.86 19.18 -17.52
CA LYS A 55 -3.48 19.22 -16.10
C LYS A 55 -4.42 20.16 -15.34
N LEU A 56 -4.88 19.76 -14.15
CA LEU A 56 -5.64 20.63 -13.24
C LEU A 56 -4.92 21.96 -12.93
N ALA A 57 -3.59 21.95 -12.90
CA ALA A 57 -2.80 23.17 -12.75
C ALA A 57 -3.07 24.19 -13.88
N GLU A 58 -3.24 23.72 -15.12
CA GLU A 58 -3.55 24.56 -16.28
C GLU A 58 -4.98 25.10 -16.23
N LEU A 59 -5.91 24.39 -15.59
CA LEU A 59 -7.26 24.91 -15.33
C LEU A 59 -7.26 26.04 -14.29
N SER A 60 -6.38 25.94 -13.28
CA SER A 60 -6.29 26.91 -12.18
C SER A 60 -5.48 28.18 -12.50
N GLN A 61 -4.67 28.19 -13.55
CA GLN A 61 -3.72 29.28 -13.85
C GLN A 61 -4.35 30.58 -14.36
N ASN A 62 -5.69 30.71 -14.34
CA ASN A 62 -6.36 31.95 -14.68
C ASN A 62 -6.51 32.89 -13.47
N ALA A 63 -5.39 33.16 -12.80
CA ALA A 63 -5.26 34.24 -11.82
C ALA A 63 -4.18 35.22 -12.29
N GLY A 64 -4.45 35.90 -13.41
CA GLY A 64 -3.73 37.09 -13.86
C GLY A 64 -2.34 36.88 -14.51
N PRO A 65 -1.86 37.87 -15.28
CA PRO A 65 -0.48 37.89 -15.76
C PRO A 65 0.45 38.00 -14.55
N SER A 66 1.19 36.93 -14.27
CA SER A 66 2.28 36.96 -13.31
C SER A 66 3.43 37.75 -13.94
N ASP A 67 3.50 39.03 -13.60
CA ASP A 67 4.65 39.87 -13.84
C ASP A 67 5.89 39.25 -13.18
N ALA A 68 6.96 39.10 -13.96
CA ALA A 68 8.18 38.41 -13.58
C ALA A 68 9.01 39.29 -12.62
N GLY A 69 8.58 39.37 -11.36
CA GLY A 69 9.27 40.05 -10.27
C GLY A 69 10.44 39.24 -9.72
N LYS A 70 11.64 39.55 -10.20
CA LYS A 70 12.97 39.11 -9.73
C LYS A 70 13.15 39.23 -8.20
N PRO A 71 13.48 38.15 -7.44
CA PRO A 71 13.85 38.31 -6.04
C PRO A 71 15.35 38.59 -5.90
N GLY A 72 15.69 39.86 -5.69
CA GLY A 72 16.99 40.29 -5.19
C GLY A 72 17.06 40.10 -3.67
N GLY A 73 18.09 39.41 -3.20
CA GLY A 73 18.31 39.19 -1.77
C GLY A 73 18.75 40.44 -1.01
N LYS A 74 18.57 40.42 0.31
CA LYS A 74 19.53 41.00 1.26
C LYS A 74 19.32 40.46 2.67
N ALA A 75 20.46 40.32 3.33
CA ALA A 75 20.69 39.77 4.65
C ALA A 75 19.94 40.51 5.78
N GLY A 76 19.51 39.75 6.78
CA GLY A 76 18.93 40.26 8.03
C GLY A 76 19.36 39.39 9.21
N LYS A 77 20.53 39.69 9.75
CA LYS A 77 21.10 39.16 11.01
C LYS A 77 20.38 39.81 12.20
N ARG A 78 19.88 38.98 13.14
CA ARG A 78 19.63 39.20 14.59
C ARG A 78 18.70 38.07 15.05
N GLY A 79 19.02 37.17 15.97
CA GLY A 79 19.64 37.36 17.27
C GLY A 79 18.54 37.25 18.33
N GLY A 80 18.51 36.17 19.11
CA GLY A 80 17.55 36.00 20.21
C GLY A 80 17.40 34.55 20.65
N GLY A 81 18.29 34.10 21.55
CA GLY A 81 18.28 32.76 22.10
C GLY A 81 17.18 32.55 23.16
N ARG A 82 16.81 31.29 23.37
CA ARG A 82 16.27 30.82 24.66
C ARG A 82 16.57 29.34 24.88
N ALA A 83 17.53 29.14 25.78
CA ALA A 83 17.87 27.99 26.61
C ALA A 83 17.11 26.65 26.37
N SER A 84 17.80 25.70 25.73
CA SER A 84 17.50 24.27 25.85
C SER A 84 18.25 23.68 27.05
N ARG A 85 17.49 23.13 27.99
CA ARG A 85 17.98 22.42 29.18
C ARG A 85 18.56 21.04 28.80
N ALA A 86 19.77 20.82 29.29
CA ALA A 86 20.34 19.58 29.81
C ALA A 86 20.23 18.31 28.96
N ASP A 87 21.31 18.10 28.20
CA ASP A 87 21.78 16.83 27.65
C ASP A 87 21.87 15.72 28.72
N ALA A 88 20.98 14.74 28.61
CA ALA A 88 21.29 13.38 29.03
C ALA A 88 22.03 12.71 27.87
N SER A 89 23.33 12.46 28.06
CA SER A 89 24.20 11.83 27.07
C SER A 89 23.66 10.45 26.68
N VAL A 90 22.95 10.39 25.54
CA VAL A 90 22.60 9.14 24.90
C VAL A 90 23.91 8.51 24.41
N PRO A 91 24.27 7.28 24.86
CA PRO A 91 25.50 6.63 24.42
C PRO A 91 25.50 6.53 22.90
N ALA A 92 26.59 6.97 22.29
CA ALA A 92 26.82 6.92 20.86
C ALA A 92 26.46 5.53 20.34
N ARG A 93 25.38 5.46 19.53
CA ARG A 93 24.97 4.23 18.85
C ARG A 93 26.17 3.72 18.07
N SER A 94 26.68 2.56 18.50
CA SER A 94 27.80 1.89 17.85
C SER A 94 27.50 1.74 16.36
N GLY A 95 28.53 1.98 15.56
CA GLY A 95 28.46 2.02 14.10
C GLY A 95 27.68 0.82 13.57
N ARG A 96 26.62 1.11 12.84
CA ARG A 96 25.86 0.12 12.09
C ARG A 96 26.82 -0.51 11.09
N SER A 97 27.25 -1.74 11.36
CA SER A 97 28.10 -2.49 10.44
C SER A 97 27.45 -2.51 9.05
N PRO A 98 28.24 -2.42 7.97
CA PRO A 98 27.71 -2.46 6.61
C PRO A 98 26.82 -3.69 6.47
N SER A 99 25.57 -3.48 6.06
CA SER A 99 24.64 -4.57 5.88
C SER A 99 25.10 -5.38 4.67
N ALA A 100 25.67 -6.56 4.91
CA ALA A 100 25.96 -7.52 3.86
C ALA A 100 24.69 -7.75 3.02
N THR A 101 24.85 -7.74 1.70
CA THR A 101 23.76 -7.91 0.75
C THR A 101 23.16 -9.31 0.89
N SER A 102 21.88 -9.48 0.54
CA SER A 102 21.19 -10.78 0.64
C SER A 102 21.92 -11.90 -0.11
N SER A 103 22.62 -11.57 -1.20
CA SER A 103 23.44 -12.49 -1.97
C SER A 103 24.60 -13.10 -1.15
N ASP A 104 25.26 -12.30 -0.30
CA ASP A 104 26.42 -12.74 0.48
C ASP A 104 26.00 -13.76 1.55
N TYR A 105 24.78 -13.61 2.08
CA TYR A 105 24.20 -14.55 3.03
C TYR A 105 23.91 -15.91 2.40
N VAL A 106 23.41 -15.94 1.16
CA VAL A 106 23.10 -17.20 0.48
C VAL A 106 24.37 -18.03 0.29
N SER A 107 25.44 -17.41 -0.21
CA SER A 107 26.74 -18.08 -0.37
C SER A 107 27.30 -18.59 0.96
N SER A 108 27.26 -17.75 2.01
CA SER A 108 27.78 -18.11 3.33
C SER A 108 26.98 -19.23 4.01
N ILE A 109 25.65 -19.29 3.80
CA ILE A 109 24.81 -20.38 4.32
C ILE A 109 25.15 -21.69 3.62
N VAL A 110 25.36 -21.68 2.30
CA VAL A 110 25.72 -22.87 1.53
C VAL A 110 27.07 -23.43 1.99
N GLU A 111 28.10 -22.58 2.10
CA GLU A 111 29.43 -22.99 2.55
C GLU A 111 29.40 -23.62 3.96
N MET A 112 28.65 -23.03 4.89
CA MET A 112 28.51 -23.59 6.23
C MET A 112 27.73 -24.90 6.25
N LEU A 113 26.65 -25.03 5.46
CA LEU A 113 25.88 -26.28 5.40
C LEU A 113 26.70 -27.40 4.74
N GLN A 114 27.53 -27.08 3.75
CA GLN A 114 28.48 -28.01 3.14
C GLN A 114 29.58 -28.42 4.13
N ALA A 115 30.18 -27.47 4.85
CA ALA A 115 31.25 -27.72 5.81
C ALA A 115 30.76 -28.51 7.05
N ALA A 116 29.51 -28.30 7.47
CA ALA A 116 28.98 -28.97 8.64
C ALA A 116 28.67 -30.45 8.40
N GLY A 117 28.27 -30.84 7.19
CA GLY A 117 27.86 -32.21 6.83
C GLY A 117 26.61 -32.74 7.54
N THR A 118 26.25 -32.17 8.69
CA THR A 118 25.05 -32.44 9.49
C THR A 118 24.07 -31.28 9.41
N GLY A 119 22.77 -31.57 9.53
CA GLY A 119 21.74 -30.54 9.48
C GLY A 119 21.88 -29.50 10.60
N LEU A 120 21.98 -28.22 10.23
CA LEU A 120 22.10 -27.09 11.16
C LEU A 120 20.71 -26.52 11.47
N THR A 121 20.50 -26.08 12.71
CA THR A 121 19.30 -25.34 13.10
C THR A 121 19.41 -23.87 12.71
N SER A 122 18.26 -23.18 12.58
CA SER A 122 18.24 -21.73 12.35
C SER A 122 18.96 -20.93 13.44
N GLY A 123 18.94 -21.42 14.69
CA GLY A 123 19.68 -20.82 15.80
C GLY A 123 21.20 -20.87 15.61
N GLU A 124 21.72 -22.01 15.17
CA GLU A 124 23.16 -22.20 14.92
C GLU A 124 23.65 -21.41 13.70
N LEU A 125 22.86 -21.40 12.61
CA LEU A 125 23.15 -20.56 11.43
C LEU A 125 23.26 -19.09 11.84
N ARG A 126 22.36 -18.62 12.71
CA ARG A 126 22.35 -17.25 13.23
C ARG A 126 23.54 -16.96 14.15
N ALA A 127 23.89 -17.89 15.02
CA ALA A 127 25.03 -17.71 15.92
C ALA A 127 26.34 -17.55 15.13
N LYS A 128 26.48 -18.25 14.00
CA LYS A 128 27.69 -18.24 13.17
C LYS A 128 27.77 -17.06 12.19
N LEU A 129 26.69 -16.73 11.50
CA LEU A 129 26.71 -15.67 10.46
C LEU A 129 26.44 -14.27 11.00
N GLY A 130 25.81 -14.17 12.18
CA GLY A 130 25.18 -12.93 12.60
C GLY A 130 24.03 -12.53 11.66
N GLY A 131 23.45 -11.35 11.88
CA GLY A 131 22.40 -10.79 11.03
C GLY A 131 20.97 -10.94 11.56
N SER A 132 20.04 -10.34 10.81
CA SER A 132 18.62 -10.32 11.15
C SER A 132 17.97 -11.68 10.88
N PRO A 133 17.10 -12.18 11.80
CA PRO A 133 16.33 -13.41 11.57
C PRO A 133 15.54 -13.42 10.27
N SER A 134 15.04 -12.26 9.84
CA SER A 134 14.25 -12.12 8.61
C SER A 134 15.08 -12.34 7.34
N THR A 135 16.32 -11.83 7.30
CA THR A 135 17.22 -12.00 6.16
C THR A 135 17.64 -13.45 6.01
N MET A 136 17.96 -14.10 7.13
CA MET A 136 18.30 -15.51 7.17
C MET A 136 17.14 -16.39 6.72
N TYR A 137 15.92 -16.12 7.20
CA TYR A 137 14.74 -16.87 6.79
C TYR A 137 14.48 -16.76 5.29
N ARG A 138 14.63 -15.56 4.70
CA ARG A 138 14.51 -15.36 3.26
C ARG A 138 15.57 -16.15 2.48
N ALA A 139 16.83 -16.03 2.87
CA ALA A 139 17.92 -16.75 2.20
C ALA A 139 17.76 -18.27 2.28
N VAL A 140 17.37 -18.82 3.44
CA VAL A 140 17.09 -20.26 3.59
C VAL A 140 15.88 -20.68 2.76
N THR A 141 14.84 -19.85 2.69
CA THR A 141 13.65 -20.13 1.85
C THR A 141 14.01 -20.17 0.37
N GLU A 142 14.85 -19.24 -0.09
CA GLU A 142 15.36 -19.25 -1.48
C GLU A 142 16.17 -20.51 -1.76
N LEU A 143 17.01 -20.96 -0.83
CA LEU A 143 17.78 -22.20 -0.97
C LEU A 143 16.89 -23.45 -0.97
N ILE A 144 15.80 -23.47 -0.20
CA ILE A 144 14.81 -24.55 -0.23
C ILE A 144 14.06 -24.54 -1.57
N LYS A 145 13.63 -23.36 -2.05
CA LYS A 145 12.96 -23.22 -3.36
C LYS A 145 13.87 -23.67 -4.50
N ALA A 146 15.16 -23.39 -4.40
CA ALA A 146 16.18 -23.83 -5.35
C ALA A 146 16.58 -25.31 -5.20
N GLY A 147 15.96 -26.08 -4.29
CA GLY A 147 16.26 -27.50 -4.09
C GLY A 147 17.63 -27.79 -3.49
N LYS A 148 18.35 -26.78 -2.97
CA LYS A 148 19.71 -26.91 -2.42
C LYS A 148 19.74 -27.36 -0.96
N VAL A 149 18.68 -27.05 -0.23
CA VAL A 149 18.57 -27.32 1.20
C VAL A 149 17.25 -28.02 1.49
N ARG A 150 17.31 -29.12 2.23
CA ARG A 150 16.11 -29.79 2.74
C ARG A 150 15.84 -29.34 4.17
N SER A 151 14.58 -29.03 4.49
CA SER A 151 14.16 -28.80 5.88
C SER A 151 13.56 -30.06 6.47
N GLU A 152 14.09 -30.54 7.60
CA GLU A 152 13.61 -31.73 8.30
C GLU A 152 13.24 -31.42 9.76
N GLY A 153 12.10 -31.95 10.22
CA GLY A 153 11.69 -31.96 11.63
C GLY A 153 11.17 -30.63 12.22
N LYS A 154 10.89 -30.68 13.53
CA LYS A 154 10.55 -29.53 14.39
C LYS A 154 11.46 -29.55 15.63
N PRO A 155 12.31 -28.53 15.87
CA PRO A 155 12.54 -27.36 15.02
C PRO A 155 13.17 -27.75 13.68
N ALA A 156 12.91 -26.97 12.63
CA ALA A 156 13.43 -27.23 11.29
C ALA A 156 14.97 -27.28 11.32
N ARG A 157 15.53 -28.42 10.95
CA ARG A 157 16.96 -28.63 10.66
C ARG A 157 17.16 -28.55 9.16
N TYR A 158 18.21 -27.86 8.74
CA TYR A 158 18.51 -27.61 7.34
C TYR A 158 19.75 -28.42 6.96
N SER A 159 19.63 -29.33 6.01
CA SER A 159 20.75 -30.13 5.49
C SER A 159 21.02 -29.80 4.02
N TRP A 160 22.30 -29.76 3.66
CA TRP A 160 22.74 -29.60 2.28
C TRP A 160 22.50 -30.89 1.49
N ILE A 161 22.09 -30.77 0.21
CA ILE A 161 21.96 -31.89 -0.71
C ILE A 161 23.15 -31.88 -1.69
N PRO A 162 24.12 -32.80 -1.57
CA PRO A 162 25.24 -32.88 -2.50
C PRO A 162 24.77 -33.22 -3.91
N GLY A 163 25.24 -32.47 -4.93
CA GLY A 163 25.00 -32.77 -6.34
C GLY A 163 23.80 -32.07 -6.99
N ALA A 164 23.09 -31.19 -6.28
CA ALA A 164 22.03 -30.37 -6.89
C ALA A 164 22.65 -29.30 -7.83
N GLN A 165 22.65 -29.58 -9.14
CA GLN A 165 23.04 -28.62 -10.17
C GLN A 165 21.95 -27.57 -10.36
N TYR A 166 22.36 -26.33 -10.62
CA TYR A 166 21.49 -25.21 -10.94
C TYR A 166 21.12 -25.29 -12.42
N GLU A 167 19.92 -25.80 -12.72
CA GLU A 167 19.23 -25.40 -13.94
C GLU A 167 18.46 -24.12 -13.61
N VAL A 168 18.78 -23.04 -14.33
CA VAL A 168 17.90 -21.87 -14.39
C VAL A 168 16.63 -22.39 -15.04
N ALA A 169 15.62 -22.73 -14.24
CA ALA A 169 14.29 -22.89 -14.78
C ALA A 169 13.87 -21.50 -15.26
N ASP A 170 13.93 -21.28 -16.58
CA ASP A 170 13.07 -20.30 -17.22
C ASP A 170 11.63 -20.74 -16.87
N ASP A 171 10.94 -19.90 -16.09
CA ASP A 171 9.55 -20.09 -15.68
C ASP A 171 8.65 -20.06 -16.94
N ASP A 172 8.53 -21.19 -17.62
CA ASP A 172 7.40 -21.52 -18.47
C ASP A 172 6.55 -22.56 -17.73
N ASP A 173 5.27 -22.22 -17.53
CA ASP A 173 4.23 -23.00 -16.87
C ASP A 173 4.13 -24.45 -17.39
N ASP A 174 3.90 -25.43 -16.51
CA ASP A 174 2.69 -26.30 -16.53
C ASP A 174 2.79 -27.58 -15.66
N ASP A 175 1.63 -27.96 -15.11
CA ASP A 175 1.18 -29.32 -14.76
C ASP A 175 1.81 -30.11 -13.59
N ALA A 176 1.45 -29.72 -12.37
CA ALA A 176 1.32 -30.68 -11.26
C ALA A 176 -0.05 -30.57 -10.58
N ALA A 177 -0.82 -31.64 -10.68
CA ALA A 177 -2.16 -31.84 -10.14
C ALA A 177 -2.27 -31.47 -8.64
N SER A 178 -2.62 -30.21 -8.38
CA SER A 178 -2.99 -29.72 -7.07
C SER A 178 -4.48 -29.99 -6.86
N LEU A 179 -4.81 -30.65 -5.75
CA LEU A 179 -6.17 -30.72 -5.20
C LEU A 179 -6.84 -29.34 -5.31
N PRO A 180 -8.13 -29.25 -5.71
CA PRO A 180 -8.79 -27.98 -5.88
C PRO A 180 -8.73 -27.20 -4.55
N PRO A 181 -8.16 -25.99 -4.53
CA PRO A 181 -8.14 -25.18 -3.32
C PRO A 181 -9.59 -24.99 -2.84
N PRO A 182 -9.84 -24.96 -1.52
CA PRO A 182 -11.18 -24.76 -0.98
C PRO A 182 -11.82 -23.58 -1.68
N SER A 183 -12.98 -23.81 -2.27
CA SER A 183 -13.67 -22.85 -3.12
C SER A 183 -13.72 -21.51 -2.41
N LYS A 184 -13.21 -20.47 -3.08
CA LYS A 184 -13.20 -19.09 -2.61
C LYS A 184 -14.65 -18.67 -2.39
N ARG A 185 -15.21 -18.93 -1.20
CA ARG A 185 -16.45 -18.28 -0.74
C ARG A 185 -16.23 -16.79 -0.98
N GLY A 186 -17.10 -16.21 -1.81
CA GLY A 186 -16.90 -14.93 -2.48
C GLY A 186 -16.15 -13.96 -1.60
N ARG A 187 -14.90 -13.67 -1.98
CA ARG A 187 -14.07 -12.72 -1.24
C ARG A 187 -14.86 -11.41 -1.21
N PRO A 188 -15.24 -10.88 -0.03
CA PRO A 188 -16.02 -9.65 0.03
C PRO A 188 -15.26 -8.56 -0.76
N PRO A 189 -16.00 -7.66 -1.42
CA PRO A 189 -15.41 -6.63 -2.26
C PRO A 189 -14.30 -5.92 -1.50
N VAL A 190 -13.11 -5.81 -2.10
CA VAL A 190 -11.97 -5.13 -1.49
C VAL A 190 -12.26 -3.64 -1.50
N VAL A 191 -12.94 -3.15 -0.47
CA VAL A 191 -13.19 -1.72 -0.29
C VAL A 191 -11.85 -1.06 0.07
N SER A 192 -11.31 -0.28 -0.85
CA SER A 192 -10.03 0.41 -0.67
C SER A 192 -10.17 1.56 0.32
N ALA A 193 -9.75 1.38 1.58
CA ALA A 193 -9.72 2.45 2.59
C ALA A 193 -8.62 3.51 2.35
N ARG A 194 -7.94 3.51 1.19
CA ARG A 194 -6.87 4.45 0.87
C ARG A 194 -7.40 5.85 0.54
N THR A 195 -8.53 5.93 -0.15
CA THR A 195 -9.19 7.20 -0.51
C THR A 195 -10.15 7.65 0.59
N LEU A 196 -10.46 8.95 0.66
CA LEU A 196 -11.44 9.48 1.61
C LEU A 196 -12.84 8.88 1.36
N GLU A 197 -13.25 8.80 0.10
CA GLU A 197 -14.51 8.15 -0.29
C GLU A 197 -14.54 6.67 0.11
N GLY A 198 -13.43 5.94 -0.11
CA GLY A 198 -13.34 4.54 0.26
C GLY A 198 -13.41 4.30 1.77
N ARG A 199 -12.94 5.26 2.59
CA ARG A 199 -13.11 5.20 4.05
C ARG A 199 -14.57 5.41 4.45
N ALA A 200 -15.24 6.40 3.88
CA ALA A 200 -16.65 6.65 4.16
C ALA A 200 -17.53 5.44 3.77
N ASN A 201 -17.27 4.85 2.60
CA ASN A 201 -17.96 3.64 2.15
C ASN A 201 -17.72 2.44 3.07
N TYR A 202 -16.49 2.30 3.59
CA TYR A 202 -16.17 1.25 4.54
C TYR A 202 -16.86 1.47 5.89
N ASP A 203 -16.87 2.70 6.39
CA ASP A 203 -17.56 3.06 7.64
C ASP A 203 -19.08 2.81 7.51
N ALA A 204 -19.68 3.14 6.36
CA ALA A 204 -21.07 2.83 6.05
C ALA A 204 -21.36 1.32 6.02
N ALA A 205 -20.46 0.52 5.45
CA ALA A 205 -20.60 -0.94 5.42
C ALA A 205 -20.54 -1.55 6.83
N VAL A 206 -19.64 -1.06 7.70
CA VAL A 206 -19.57 -1.46 9.11
C VAL A 206 -20.86 -1.07 9.85
N MET A 207 -21.37 0.13 9.62
CA MET A 207 -22.63 0.60 10.22
C MET A 207 -23.84 -0.24 9.79
N ASN A 208 -23.97 -0.54 8.49
CA ASN A 208 -25.06 -1.38 7.98
C ASN A 208 -25.07 -2.76 8.65
N LEU A 209 -23.89 -3.38 8.81
CA LEU A 209 -23.79 -4.68 9.49
C LEU A 209 -24.14 -4.60 10.97
N LEU A 210 -23.70 -3.54 11.66
CA LEU A 210 -24.04 -3.30 13.08
C LEU A 210 -25.56 -3.09 13.25
N GLN A 211 -26.22 -2.41 12.31
CA GLN A 211 -27.67 -2.23 12.30
C GLN A 211 -28.41 -3.55 12.04
N GLN A 212 -27.96 -4.35 11.08
CA GLN A 212 -28.57 -5.65 10.75
C GLN A 212 -28.49 -6.66 11.89
N THR A 213 -27.39 -6.67 12.65
CA THR A 213 -27.19 -7.63 13.75
C THR A 213 -28.07 -7.30 14.96
N ASN A 214 -28.44 -6.03 15.15
CA ASN A 214 -29.26 -5.53 16.26
C ASN A 214 -28.80 -6.03 17.66
N GLY A 215 -27.48 -6.14 17.86
CA GLY A 215 -26.87 -6.71 19.05
C GLY A 215 -25.41 -6.28 19.24
N TRP A 216 -24.74 -6.85 20.24
CA TRP A 216 -23.31 -6.69 20.45
C TRP A 216 -22.54 -7.63 19.52
N ILE A 217 -21.57 -7.10 18.77
CA ILE A 217 -20.74 -7.88 17.84
C ILE A 217 -19.26 -7.61 18.07
N GLY A 218 -18.43 -8.66 18.00
CA GLY A 218 -16.99 -8.55 18.16
C GLY A 218 -16.27 -8.08 16.89
N ALA A 219 -15.11 -7.44 17.03
CA ALA A 219 -14.32 -6.94 15.89
C ALA A 219 -13.93 -8.05 14.88
N SER A 220 -13.64 -9.27 15.37
CA SER A 220 -13.31 -10.41 14.51
C SER A 220 -14.49 -10.85 13.64
N GLN A 221 -15.72 -10.80 14.16
CA GLN A 221 -16.93 -11.10 13.41
C GLN A 221 -17.23 -10.00 12.39
N LEU A 222 -17.11 -8.72 12.77
CA LEU A 222 -17.22 -7.59 11.84
C LEU A 222 -16.26 -7.75 10.66
N ARG A 223 -14.99 -8.11 10.92
CA ARG A 223 -13.97 -8.34 9.88
C ARG A 223 -14.36 -9.49 8.95
N ALA A 224 -14.93 -10.56 9.47
CA ALA A 224 -15.32 -11.72 8.66
C ALA A 224 -16.41 -11.38 7.64
N HIS A 225 -17.34 -10.47 8.00
CA HIS A 225 -18.45 -10.07 7.14
C HIS A 225 -18.10 -8.89 6.22
N VAL A 226 -17.49 -7.83 6.75
CA VAL A 226 -17.15 -6.62 5.97
C VAL A 226 -15.89 -6.82 5.12
N GLY A 227 -14.99 -7.71 5.54
CA GLY A 227 -13.67 -7.89 4.95
C GLY A 227 -12.67 -6.81 5.37
N GLY A 228 -11.53 -6.76 4.68
CA GLY A 228 -10.43 -5.84 4.99
C GLY A 228 -9.44 -6.36 6.04
N SER A 229 -8.44 -5.52 6.33
CA SER A 229 -7.41 -5.79 7.33
C SER A 229 -7.90 -5.43 8.74
N ASP A 230 -7.30 -6.07 9.75
CA ASP A 230 -7.58 -5.80 11.16
C ASP A 230 -7.44 -4.31 11.52
N ASN A 231 -6.44 -3.65 10.94
CA ASN A 231 -6.20 -2.22 11.14
C ASN A 231 -7.32 -1.34 10.53
N GLN A 232 -7.88 -1.73 9.38
CA GLN A 232 -8.97 -0.98 8.76
C GLN A 232 -10.24 -1.01 9.62
N VAL A 233 -10.62 -2.19 10.11
CA VAL A 233 -11.77 -2.36 11.02
C VAL A 233 -11.55 -1.54 12.30
N ARG A 234 -10.35 -1.60 12.89
CA ARG A 234 -10.01 -0.84 14.11
C ARG A 234 -10.14 0.66 13.90
N ILE A 235 -9.58 1.19 12.81
CA ILE A 235 -9.64 2.63 12.50
C ILE A 235 -11.08 3.07 12.22
N ALA A 236 -11.85 2.28 11.47
CA ALA A 236 -13.26 2.57 11.18
C ALA A 236 -14.09 2.63 12.47
N LEU A 237 -13.97 1.62 13.33
CA LEU A 237 -14.66 1.59 14.63
C LEU A 237 -14.24 2.75 15.53
N HIS A 238 -12.96 3.12 15.55
CA HIS A 238 -12.50 4.29 16.31
C HIS A 238 -13.17 5.58 15.82
N ARG A 239 -13.32 5.78 14.51
CA ARG A 239 -14.04 6.94 13.95
C ARG A 239 -15.53 6.93 14.33
N LEU A 240 -16.19 5.78 14.21
CA LEU A 240 -17.61 5.63 14.53
C LEU A 240 -17.92 5.79 16.03
N VAL A 241 -16.98 5.40 16.90
CA VAL A 241 -17.07 5.66 18.34
C VAL A 241 -16.84 7.14 18.62
N ALA A 242 -15.83 7.75 17.99
CA ALA A 242 -15.55 9.18 18.16
C ALA A 242 -16.69 10.07 17.65
N SER A 243 -17.45 9.64 16.64
CA SER A 243 -18.65 10.33 16.15
C SER A 243 -19.91 10.07 17.00
N GLY A 244 -19.83 9.20 18.01
CA GLY A 244 -20.96 8.82 18.85
C GLY A 244 -22.02 7.94 18.15
N GLN A 245 -21.70 7.35 17.01
CA GLN A 245 -22.61 6.46 16.27
C GLN A 245 -22.55 5.02 16.79
N VAL A 246 -21.43 4.63 17.37
CA VAL A 246 -21.19 3.29 17.91
C VAL A 246 -20.72 3.37 19.35
N THR A 247 -21.27 2.50 20.17
CA THR A 247 -20.88 2.30 21.57
C THR A 247 -20.00 1.07 21.67
N ARG A 248 -18.93 1.18 22.46
CA ARG A 248 -17.95 0.12 22.71
C ARG A 248 -18.13 -0.43 24.13
N ARG A 249 -18.08 -1.76 24.30
CA ARG A 249 -18.10 -2.45 25.60
C ARG A 249 -16.98 -3.49 25.65
N GLY A 250 -16.44 -3.73 26.85
CA GLY A 250 -15.43 -4.77 27.10
C GLY A 250 -13.98 -4.28 27.05
N GLU A 251 -13.07 -5.16 27.47
CA GLU A 251 -11.63 -4.87 27.57
C GLU A 251 -10.81 -5.78 26.67
N ARG A 252 -9.71 -5.23 26.14
CA ARG A 252 -8.73 -5.96 25.31
C ARG A 252 -9.42 -6.78 24.20
N ASN A 253 -9.50 -8.10 24.38
CA ASN A 253 -9.92 -9.07 23.37
C ASN A 253 -11.43 -9.33 23.37
N SER A 254 -12.16 -8.93 24.42
CA SER A 254 -13.62 -9.05 24.51
C SER A 254 -14.34 -7.75 24.15
N THR A 255 -13.72 -6.94 23.27
CA THR A 255 -14.33 -5.69 22.86
C THR A 255 -15.45 -5.96 21.85
N GLU A 256 -16.66 -5.57 22.25
CA GLU A 256 -17.87 -5.65 21.45
C GLU A 256 -18.41 -4.26 21.12
N TYR A 257 -19.10 -4.15 19.99
CA TYR A 257 -19.61 -2.90 19.45
C TYR A 257 -21.11 -3.02 19.16
N ARG A 258 -21.84 -1.92 19.36
CA ARG A 258 -23.26 -1.81 19.03
C ARG A 258 -23.57 -0.39 18.57
N VAL A 259 -24.50 -0.23 17.64
CA VAL A 259 -25.03 1.10 17.26
C VAL A 259 -25.62 1.80 18.48
N THR A 260 -25.25 3.05 18.70
CA THR A 260 -25.84 3.88 19.74
C THR A 260 -27.25 4.27 19.29
N SER A 261 -28.27 3.77 19.98
CA SER A 261 -29.66 4.18 19.74
C SER A 261 -29.79 5.67 20.07
N ARG A 262 -30.02 6.51 19.07
CA ARG A 262 -30.52 7.87 19.32
C ARG A 262 -31.95 7.73 19.83
N THR A 263 -32.12 7.80 21.14
CA THR A 263 -33.38 8.18 21.79
C THR A 263 -33.75 9.61 21.47
#